data_AF-A0A8J6KLX3-F1
#
_entry.id   AF-A0A8J6KLX3-F1
#
_cell.length_a   1.000
_cell.length_b   1.000
_cell.length_c   1.000
_cell.angle_alpha   90.00
_cell.angle_beta   90.00
_cell.angle_gamma   90.00
#
_symmetry.space_group_name_H-M   'P 1'
#
loop_
_entity.id
_entity.type
_entity.pdbx_description
1 polymer ?
#
loop_
_entity_poly.entity_id
_entity_poly.type
_entity_poly.pdbx_seq_one_letter_code
_entity_poly.pdbx_strand_id
1 'polypeptide(L)'
;MCAPVACRGQWEEVSGYDENLNTIRTYQVCNVFEPNQNNWLLTTFINRRGAHRIYTEMRFTVRDCSSLPNVPGSCKETFNLYYYETDSVIATKKSAFWSEAPYLKVDTIAADESFSQVDFGGRLMKVNTEVRSFGPLTRNGFYLAFQDYGACMSLLSVRVFFKKCPSIVQNFAVFPETMTGAESTSLVIARGTCIPNAEEVDVPIKLYCNGDGEWMVPIGRCTCKPGYEPENNVVCKACPAGTFKASQEAEGCSHCPSNSRSPSEASPICTCRTGYYRADFDPPEVACTSVPSGPRNVISIVNETSIILEWHPPRETGGRDDVTYNIICKKCRADRRSCSRCDDNVEFVPRQLGLTECRVSISSLWAHTPYTFDIQAINGVSSKSPFPPQHVSVNITTNQAGKTVDEAAELALNYMKSKLKGLGGLILVSKTGDWVAKWTSATMPWAAVKNGKLQAGIDLCDTKTMTMDLC
;
A
#
# COMPACT_ATOMS: atom_id res chain seq x y z
N MET A 1 -28.21 48.64 7.91
CA MET A 1 -29.04 49.72 8.48
C MET A 1 -28.11 50.64 9.25
N CYS A 2 -27.62 51.71 8.64
CA CYS A 2 -26.79 52.68 9.36
C CYS A 2 -27.70 53.53 10.26
N ALA A 3 -27.22 53.93 11.44
CA ALA A 3 -28.01 54.75 12.37
C ALA A 3 -27.95 56.23 11.93
N PRO A 4 -29.08 56.94 11.81
CA PRO A 4 -29.08 58.35 11.45
C PRO A 4 -28.71 59.19 12.68
N VAL A 5 -27.51 59.78 12.67
CA VAL A 5 -27.16 60.83 13.62
C VAL A 5 -27.70 62.14 13.05
N ALA A 6 -28.73 62.69 13.69
CA ALA A 6 -29.34 63.95 13.30
C ALA A 6 -28.42 65.13 13.67
N CYS A 7 -27.66 65.61 12.69
CA CYS A 7 -27.05 66.94 12.66
C CYS A 7 -27.29 67.50 11.24
N ARG A 8 -27.94 68.66 11.13
CA ARG A 8 -28.07 69.38 9.84
C ARG A 8 -26.68 69.57 9.24
N GLY A 9 -26.50 69.15 7.98
CA GLY A 9 -25.23 69.23 7.25
C GLY A 9 -24.42 67.93 7.15
N GLN A 10 -25.00 66.76 7.43
CA GLN A 10 -24.31 65.46 7.33
C GLN A 10 -24.87 64.58 6.19
N TRP A 11 -24.33 63.36 6.03
CA TRP A 11 -24.87 62.35 5.13
C TRP A 11 -26.35 62.09 5.37
N GLU A 12 -27.15 62.11 4.30
CA GLU A 12 -28.60 61.93 4.36
C GLU A 12 -29.01 60.56 3.78
N GLU A 13 -29.83 59.81 4.51
CA GLU A 13 -30.44 58.57 4.00
C GLU A 13 -31.62 58.92 3.08
N VAL A 14 -31.53 58.49 1.82
CA VAL A 14 -32.54 58.77 0.79
C VAL A 14 -32.97 57.47 0.13
N SER A 15 -34.24 57.42 -0.29
CA SER A 15 -34.74 56.31 -1.10
C SER A 15 -34.57 56.65 -2.59
N GLY A 16 -33.90 55.77 -3.32
CA GLY A 16 -33.69 55.87 -4.76
C GLY A 16 -34.12 54.60 -5.48
N TYR A 17 -33.84 54.55 -6.79
CA TYR A 17 -34.06 53.36 -7.62
C TYR A 17 -32.71 52.88 -8.17
N ASP A 18 -32.49 51.57 -8.20
CA ASP A 18 -31.35 50.98 -8.91
C ASP A 18 -31.60 50.91 -10.43
N GLU A 19 -30.62 50.41 -11.19
CA GLU A 19 -30.72 50.19 -12.64
C GLU A 19 -31.92 49.30 -13.06
N ASN A 20 -32.43 48.48 -12.13
CA ASN A 20 -33.56 47.56 -12.34
C ASN A 20 -34.88 48.12 -11.79
N LEU A 21 -34.93 49.40 -11.39
CA LEU A 21 -36.08 50.06 -10.78
C LEU A 21 -36.53 49.48 -9.43
N ASN A 22 -35.65 48.79 -8.71
CA ASN A 22 -35.91 48.39 -7.33
C ASN A 22 -35.69 49.58 -6.40
N THR A 23 -36.55 49.73 -5.39
CA THR A 23 -36.34 50.74 -4.35
C THR A 23 -35.13 50.38 -3.50
N ILE A 24 -34.10 51.23 -3.51
CA ILE A 24 -32.90 51.09 -2.70
C ILE A 24 -32.78 52.24 -1.72
N ARG A 25 -32.10 52.00 -0.59
CA ARG A 25 -31.71 53.07 0.34
C ARG A 25 -30.26 53.44 0.09
N THR A 26 -30.03 54.71 -0.16
CA THR A 26 -28.71 55.28 -0.45
C THR A 26 -28.37 56.34 0.59
N TYR A 27 -27.09 56.65 0.72
CA TYR A 27 -26.63 57.78 1.54
C TYR A 27 -26.05 58.83 0.60
N GLN A 28 -26.50 60.08 0.70
CA GLN A 28 -26.02 61.17 -0.16
C GLN A 28 -25.46 62.34 0.66
N VAL A 29 -24.52 63.07 0.07
CA VAL A 29 -23.98 64.32 0.62
C VAL A 29 -23.64 65.25 -0.55
N CYS A 30 -23.97 66.54 -0.42
CA CYS A 30 -23.69 67.54 -1.45
C CYS A 30 -23.52 68.95 -0.87
N ASN A 31 -22.61 69.09 0.10
CA ASN A 31 -22.35 70.36 0.78
C ASN A 31 -21.19 71.16 0.12
N VAL A 32 -21.18 71.19 -1.21
CA VAL A 32 -20.08 71.74 -2.02
C VAL A 32 -19.88 73.26 -1.88
N PHE A 33 -20.89 73.99 -1.38
CA PHE A 33 -20.86 75.45 -1.24
C PHE A 33 -20.32 75.92 0.11
N GLU A 34 -20.21 75.03 1.09
CA GLU A 34 -19.77 75.37 2.45
C GLU A 34 -18.27 75.10 2.61
N PRO A 35 -17.49 76.01 3.21
CA PRO A 35 -16.08 75.75 3.50
C PRO A 35 -15.91 74.80 4.69
N ASN A 36 -14.75 74.14 4.79
CA ASN A 36 -14.34 73.29 5.93
C ASN A 36 -15.32 72.14 6.27
N GLN A 37 -15.81 71.43 5.25
CA GLN A 37 -16.64 70.23 5.44
C GLN A 37 -15.86 69.10 6.11
N ASN A 38 -16.56 68.27 6.89
CA ASN A 38 -16.00 67.06 7.52
C ASN A 38 -17.14 66.10 7.89
N ASN A 39 -17.72 65.47 6.87
CA ASN A 39 -18.96 64.71 6.98
C ASN A 39 -18.67 63.22 7.13
N TRP A 40 -19.08 62.62 8.25
CA TRP A 40 -18.83 61.21 8.55
C TRP A 40 -20.09 60.37 8.45
N LEU A 41 -19.99 59.23 7.79
CA LEU A 41 -21.00 58.17 7.77
C LEU A 41 -20.36 56.89 8.29
N LEU A 42 -21.02 56.22 9.24
CA LEU A 42 -20.52 55.00 9.85
C LEU A 42 -21.45 53.82 9.60
N THR A 43 -20.85 52.65 9.43
CA THR A 43 -21.62 51.39 9.42
C THR A 43 -22.01 50.97 10.83
N THR A 44 -22.86 49.96 10.92
CA THR A 44 -22.98 49.17 12.15
C THR A 44 -21.75 48.29 12.36
N PHE A 45 -21.64 47.65 13.53
CA PHE A 45 -20.59 46.67 13.80
C PHE A 45 -20.64 45.51 12.81
N ILE A 46 -19.49 45.20 12.21
CA ILE A 46 -19.31 44.08 11.29
C ILE A 46 -18.42 43.03 11.96
N ASN A 47 -18.95 41.83 12.16
CA ASN A 47 -18.17 40.71 12.69
C ASN A 47 -17.22 40.19 11.61
N ARG A 48 -15.92 40.03 11.92
CA ARG A 48 -14.93 39.59 10.93
C ARG A 48 -15.01 38.11 10.57
N ARG A 49 -15.73 37.30 11.36
CA ARG A 49 -15.93 35.84 11.16
C ARG A 49 -14.64 35.06 10.90
N GLY A 50 -13.56 35.41 11.60
CA GLY A 50 -12.26 34.76 11.43
C GLY A 50 -11.41 35.27 10.26
N ALA A 51 -11.91 36.17 9.42
CA ALA A 51 -11.15 36.72 8.29
C ALA A 51 -9.95 37.56 8.77
N HIS A 52 -8.84 37.43 8.05
CA HIS A 52 -7.66 38.28 8.23
C HIS A 52 -7.70 39.50 7.33
N ARG A 53 -8.29 39.37 6.14
CA ARG A 53 -8.43 40.45 5.16
C ARG A 53 -9.89 40.61 4.77
N ILE A 54 -10.33 41.87 4.70
CA ILE A 54 -11.68 42.24 4.30
C ILE A 54 -11.61 43.02 3.00
N TYR A 55 -12.60 42.80 2.14
CA TYR A 55 -12.84 43.54 0.91
C TYR A 55 -14.11 44.36 1.06
N THR A 56 -14.06 45.61 0.62
CA THR A 56 -15.16 46.56 0.60
C THR A 56 -15.35 47.01 -0.83
N GLU A 57 -16.45 46.60 -1.42
CA GLU A 57 -16.92 47.04 -2.73
C GLU A 57 -17.93 48.17 -2.53
N MET A 58 -17.65 49.32 -3.13
CA MET A 58 -18.44 50.54 -3.01
C MET A 58 -18.98 50.88 -4.38
N ARG A 59 -20.31 50.93 -4.51
CA ARG A 59 -20.99 51.48 -5.68
C ARG A 59 -21.47 52.88 -5.36
N PHE A 60 -21.06 53.87 -6.14
CA PHE A 60 -21.35 55.28 -5.86
C PHE A 60 -21.41 56.13 -7.12
N THR A 61 -22.03 57.31 -7.02
CA THR A 61 -22.03 58.34 -8.06
C THR A 61 -21.36 59.59 -7.53
N VAL A 62 -20.61 60.29 -8.38
CA VAL A 62 -19.97 61.57 -8.06
C VAL A 62 -20.29 62.56 -9.16
N ARG A 63 -20.72 63.75 -8.75
CA ARG A 63 -20.95 64.86 -9.66
C ARG A 63 -19.64 65.61 -9.90
N ASP A 64 -19.36 65.90 -11.16
CA ASP A 64 -18.20 66.68 -11.55
C ASP A 64 -18.29 68.12 -10.97
N CYS A 65 -17.23 68.57 -10.28
CA CYS A 65 -17.17 69.91 -9.69
C CYS A 65 -17.27 71.02 -10.77
N SER A 66 -16.75 70.77 -11.97
CA SER A 66 -16.83 71.71 -13.10
C SER A 66 -18.26 71.88 -13.62
N SER A 67 -19.14 70.90 -13.38
CA SER A 67 -20.56 70.93 -13.77
C SER A 67 -21.46 71.71 -12.80
N LEU A 68 -20.89 72.22 -11.70
CA LEU A 68 -21.62 72.94 -10.67
C LEU A 68 -21.37 74.46 -10.78
N PRO A 69 -22.42 75.27 -11.03
CA PRO A 69 -22.25 76.72 -11.16
C PRO A 69 -21.91 77.35 -9.80
N ASN A 70 -21.00 78.32 -9.80
CA ASN A 70 -20.60 79.12 -8.63
C ASN A 70 -20.03 78.30 -7.45
N VAL A 71 -19.44 77.14 -7.73
CA VAL A 71 -18.84 76.31 -6.68
C VAL A 71 -17.46 76.82 -6.28
N PRO A 72 -17.17 76.97 -4.97
CA PRO A 72 -15.85 77.36 -4.49
C PRO A 72 -14.79 76.29 -4.80
N GLY A 73 -13.52 76.69 -4.89
CA GLY A 73 -12.38 75.78 -5.10
C GLY A 73 -12.17 74.72 -3.99
N SER A 74 -13.02 74.70 -2.97
CA SER A 74 -13.09 73.67 -1.94
C SER A 74 -13.81 72.39 -2.38
N CYS A 75 -14.50 72.37 -3.52
CA CYS A 75 -15.18 71.17 -4.04
C CYS A 75 -14.21 70.01 -4.28
N LYS A 76 -14.66 68.81 -3.95
CA LYS A 76 -13.93 67.55 -4.13
C LYS A 76 -14.74 66.54 -4.93
N GLU A 77 -14.05 65.61 -5.58
CA GLU A 77 -14.64 64.48 -6.31
C GLU A 77 -14.22 63.14 -5.68
N THR A 78 -13.69 63.22 -4.46
CA THR A 78 -13.16 62.08 -3.72
C THR A 78 -13.68 62.06 -2.30
N PHE A 79 -13.75 60.87 -1.73
CA PHE A 79 -14.07 60.64 -0.32
C PHE A 79 -13.08 59.65 0.26
N ASN A 80 -12.95 59.62 1.59
CA ASN A 80 -12.01 58.72 2.25
C ASN A 80 -12.75 57.52 2.86
N LEU A 81 -12.15 56.34 2.73
CA LEU A 81 -12.58 55.13 3.43
C LEU A 81 -11.69 54.90 4.65
N TYR A 82 -12.32 54.62 5.79
CA TYR A 82 -11.68 54.35 7.06
C TYR A 82 -12.24 53.07 7.70
N TYR A 83 -11.47 52.47 8.61
CA TYR A 83 -11.95 51.41 9.47
C TYR A 83 -11.46 51.54 10.92
N TYR A 84 -12.19 50.93 11.85
CA TYR A 84 -11.83 50.86 13.26
C TYR A 84 -12.14 49.47 13.84
N GLU A 85 -11.13 48.81 14.40
CA GLU A 85 -11.24 47.46 14.99
C GLU A 85 -11.67 47.48 16.46
N THR A 86 -12.55 46.56 16.82
CA THR A 86 -13.04 46.40 18.19
C THR A 86 -13.55 44.99 18.46
N ASP A 87 -13.45 44.56 19.72
CA ASP A 87 -13.87 43.21 20.13
C ASP A 87 -15.35 43.08 20.44
N SER A 88 -16.07 44.21 20.56
CA SER A 88 -17.49 44.22 20.94
C SER A 88 -18.28 45.35 20.27
N VAL A 89 -19.60 45.19 20.25
CA VAL A 89 -20.52 46.25 19.80
C VAL A 89 -20.49 47.39 20.81
N ILE A 90 -20.10 48.59 20.36
CA ILE A 90 -20.01 49.78 21.20
C ILE A 90 -21.34 50.51 21.09
N ALA A 91 -22.14 50.46 22.17
CA ALA A 91 -23.47 51.05 22.21
C ALA A 91 -23.42 52.58 22.06
N THR A 92 -24.11 53.07 21.05
CA THR A 92 -23.91 54.38 20.42
C THR A 92 -24.98 55.38 20.87
N LYS A 93 -24.75 56.10 21.97
CA LYS A 93 -25.60 57.26 22.34
C LYS A 93 -24.86 58.58 22.54
N LYS A 94 -23.54 58.63 22.45
CA LYS A 94 -22.75 59.87 22.52
C LYS A 94 -21.90 60.03 21.27
N SER A 95 -22.13 61.11 20.51
CA SER A 95 -21.46 61.41 19.24
C SER A 95 -19.94 61.62 19.37
N ALA A 96 -19.46 62.06 20.54
CA ALA A 96 -18.06 62.42 20.77
C ALA A 96 -17.07 61.28 20.51
N PHE A 97 -17.44 60.03 20.79
CA PHE A 97 -16.53 58.89 20.57
C PHE A 97 -16.18 58.72 19.09
N TRP A 98 -17.14 58.90 18.18
CA TRP A 98 -16.93 58.64 16.76
C TRP A 98 -16.25 59.80 16.03
N SER A 99 -16.25 61.00 16.60
CA SER A 99 -15.43 62.11 16.10
C SER A 99 -13.95 61.98 16.52
N GLU A 100 -13.65 61.23 17.58
CA GLU A 100 -12.31 61.13 18.19
C GLU A 100 -11.69 59.72 18.09
N ALA A 101 -12.42 58.74 17.56
CA ALA A 101 -11.93 57.37 17.45
C ALA A 101 -10.68 57.33 16.53
N PRO A 102 -9.67 56.49 16.88
CA PRO A 102 -8.43 56.40 16.10
C PRO A 102 -8.65 55.53 14.85
N TYR A 103 -9.43 56.02 13.90
CA TYR A 103 -9.66 55.32 12.64
C TYR A 103 -8.37 55.21 11.83
N LEU A 104 -8.22 54.08 11.16
CA LEU A 104 -7.16 53.85 10.20
C LEU A 104 -7.70 54.13 8.79
N LYS A 105 -7.00 54.99 8.05
CA LYS A 105 -7.36 55.31 6.66
C LYS A 105 -7.03 54.10 5.79
N VAL A 106 -8.03 53.61 5.05
CA VAL A 106 -7.86 52.57 4.03
C VAL A 106 -7.33 53.19 2.76
N ASP A 107 -8.08 54.14 2.18
CA ASP A 107 -7.69 54.82 0.95
C ASP A 107 -8.53 56.10 0.72
N THR A 108 -8.10 56.90 -0.26
CA THR A 108 -8.91 57.97 -0.87
C THR A 108 -9.58 57.42 -2.12
N ILE A 109 -10.90 57.39 -2.15
CA ILE A 109 -11.69 56.84 -3.25
C ILE A 109 -12.02 57.96 -4.22
N ALA A 110 -11.69 57.75 -5.49
CA ALA A 110 -12.04 58.62 -6.60
C ALA A 110 -12.99 57.89 -7.54
N ALA A 111 -13.79 58.64 -8.29
CA ALA A 111 -14.57 58.09 -9.39
C ALA A 111 -13.69 57.89 -10.63
N ASP A 112 -13.90 56.77 -11.33
CA ASP A 112 -13.36 56.56 -12.69
C ASP A 112 -14.11 57.44 -13.70
N GLU A 113 -15.42 57.57 -13.52
CA GLU A 113 -16.28 58.44 -14.32
C GLU A 113 -17.17 59.34 -13.45
N SER A 114 -17.17 60.64 -13.73
CA SER A 114 -18.08 61.63 -13.15
C SER A 114 -19.22 61.98 -14.11
N PHE A 115 -20.38 62.37 -13.56
CA PHE A 115 -21.53 62.84 -14.36
C PHE A 115 -21.60 64.36 -14.42
N SER A 116 -22.03 64.88 -15.58
CA SER A 116 -22.08 66.31 -15.92
C SER A 116 -23.51 66.81 -16.18
N GLN A 117 -23.68 68.11 -16.42
CA GLN A 117 -24.99 68.72 -16.69
C GLN A 117 -25.64 68.21 -17.99
N VAL A 118 -24.85 67.69 -18.94
CA VAL A 118 -25.34 67.10 -20.20
C VAL A 118 -26.06 65.77 -19.95
N ASP A 119 -25.66 65.03 -18.91
CA ASP A 119 -26.20 63.71 -18.57
C ASP A 119 -27.58 63.79 -17.87
N PHE A 120 -27.93 64.96 -17.31
CA PHE A 120 -29.26 65.22 -16.73
C PHE A 120 -30.37 65.24 -17.80
N GLY A 121 -30.05 65.66 -19.02
CA GLY A 121 -31.00 65.65 -20.15
C GLY A 121 -31.34 64.24 -20.64
N GLY A 122 -30.50 63.25 -20.32
CA GLY A 122 -30.63 61.86 -20.76
C GLY A 122 -30.99 60.84 -19.65
N ARG A 123 -31.15 61.27 -18.38
CA ARG A 123 -31.37 60.38 -17.21
C ARG A 123 -30.28 59.30 -17.04
N LEU A 124 -29.06 59.53 -17.52
CA LEU A 124 -27.98 58.55 -17.41
C LEU A 124 -27.16 58.83 -16.15
N MET A 125 -27.31 58.00 -15.11
CA MET A 125 -26.44 58.06 -13.93
C MET A 125 -25.21 57.19 -14.16
N LYS A 126 -24.01 57.77 -14.03
CA LYS A 126 -22.75 57.03 -14.11
C LYS A 126 -22.39 56.45 -12.73
N VAL A 127 -22.44 55.13 -12.63
CA VAL A 127 -22.18 54.39 -11.39
C VAL A 127 -20.74 53.88 -11.40
N ASN A 128 -19.97 54.31 -10.41
CA ASN A 128 -18.60 53.84 -10.16
C ASN A 128 -18.62 52.64 -9.23
N THR A 129 -17.71 51.70 -9.42
CA THR A 129 -17.55 50.52 -8.55
C THR A 129 -16.10 50.36 -8.14
N GLU A 130 -15.78 50.69 -6.89
CA GLU A 130 -14.43 50.60 -6.36
C GLU A 130 -14.31 49.50 -5.30
N VAL A 131 -13.29 48.65 -5.43
CA VAL A 131 -12.97 47.62 -4.44
C VAL A 131 -11.69 47.98 -3.71
N ARG A 132 -11.75 48.05 -2.38
CA ARG A 132 -10.57 48.19 -1.52
C ARG A 132 -10.53 47.08 -0.49
N SER A 133 -9.33 46.78 -0.03
CA SER A 133 -9.13 45.75 0.97
C SER A 133 -8.20 46.22 2.07
N PHE A 134 -8.42 45.73 3.28
CA PHE A 134 -7.60 46.08 4.44
C PHE A 134 -7.45 44.87 5.38
N GLY A 135 -6.40 44.92 6.19
CA GLY A 135 -5.97 43.86 7.10
C GLY A 135 -4.46 43.98 7.38
N PRO A 136 -3.87 43.08 8.18
CA PRO A 136 -4.53 42.00 8.93
C PRO A 136 -5.43 42.51 10.06
N LEU A 137 -6.66 41.99 10.12
CA LEU A 137 -7.52 42.20 11.28
C LEU A 137 -7.20 41.21 12.40
N THR A 138 -7.23 41.70 13.63
CA THR A 138 -6.89 40.96 14.84
C THR A 138 -8.04 40.89 15.84
N ARG A 139 -8.93 41.91 15.89
CA ARG A 139 -10.06 41.98 16.84
C ARG A 139 -11.31 41.28 16.33
N ASN A 140 -12.35 41.10 17.15
CA ASN A 140 -13.55 40.32 16.74
C ASN A 140 -14.38 40.94 15.60
N GLY A 141 -14.29 42.25 15.40
CA GLY A 141 -14.98 42.95 14.33
C GLY A 141 -14.49 44.36 14.12
N PHE A 142 -15.20 45.10 13.28
CA PHE A 142 -14.80 46.44 12.89
C PHE A 142 -16.02 47.29 12.48
N TYR A 143 -15.79 48.59 12.40
CA TYR A 143 -16.69 49.56 11.77
C TYR A 143 -16.00 50.13 10.53
N LEU A 144 -16.78 50.40 9.49
CA LEU A 144 -16.32 51.22 8.37
C LEU A 144 -16.83 52.65 8.57
N ALA A 145 -16.03 53.61 8.13
CA ALA A 145 -16.39 55.01 8.13
C ALA A 145 -16.04 55.65 6.78
N PHE A 146 -16.94 56.51 6.31
CA PHE A 146 -16.82 57.24 5.06
C PHE A 146 -16.77 58.73 5.39
N GLN A 147 -15.69 59.38 4.96
CA GLN A 147 -15.46 60.79 5.26
C GLN A 147 -15.47 61.61 3.98
N ASP A 148 -16.28 62.66 3.99
CA ASP A 148 -16.40 63.64 2.92
C ASP A 148 -15.88 65.02 3.37
N TYR A 149 -15.16 65.70 2.47
CA TYR A 149 -14.57 67.04 2.66
C TYR A 149 -15.20 68.11 1.73
N GLY A 150 -16.33 67.82 1.08
CA GLY A 150 -17.04 68.77 0.21
C GLY A 150 -17.27 68.24 -1.20
N ALA A 151 -17.61 66.97 -1.34
CA ALA A 151 -18.03 66.35 -2.58
C ALA A 151 -19.56 66.35 -2.73
N CYS A 152 -20.02 66.18 -3.97
CA CYS A 152 -21.43 65.93 -4.27
C CYS A 152 -21.58 64.50 -4.79
N MET A 153 -21.93 63.58 -3.89
CA MET A 153 -21.90 62.14 -4.16
C MET A 153 -23.07 61.39 -3.52
N SER A 154 -23.40 60.23 -4.10
CA SER A 154 -24.35 59.27 -3.53
C SER A 154 -23.72 57.89 -3.43
N LEU A 155 -23.69 57.34 -2.22
CA LEU A 155 -23.27 55.98 -1.94
C LEU A 155 -24.46 55.04 -2.09
N LEU A 156 -24.44 54.25 -3.17
CA LEU A 156 -25.55 53.39 -3.59
C LEU A 156 -25.54 52.04 -2.88
N SER A 157 -24.36 51.43 -2.74
CA SER A 157 -24.19 50.13 -2.09
C SER A 157 -22.80 50.00 -1.51
N VAL A 158 -22.71 49.37 -0.33
CA VAL A 158 -21.46 48.94 0.28
C VAL A 158 -21.57 47.46 0.56
N ARG A 159 -20.80 46.65 -0.19
CA ARG A 159 -20.72 45.21 0.00
C ARG A 159 -19.40 44.87 0.67
N VAL A 160 -19.49 44.34 1.88
CA VAL A 160 -18.33 43.89 2.66
C VAL A 160 -18.26 42.37 2.59
N PHE A 161 -17.12 41.85 2.15
CA PHE A 161 -16.91 40.42 2.00
C PHE A 161 -15.47 40.02 2.31
N PHE A 162 -15.24 38.73 2.45
CA PHE A 162 -13.91 38.14 2.57
C PHE A 162 -13.84 36.94 1.64
N LYS A 163 -12.62 36.54 1.30
CA LYS A 163 -12.36 35.36 0.47
C LYS A 163 -11.94 34.19 1.37
N LYS A 164 -12.25 32.98 0.94
CA LYS A 164 -11.88 31.73 1.59
C LYS A 164 -11.85 30.61 0.55
N CYS A 165 -11.02 29.61 0.79
CA CYS A 165 -11.06 28.39 0.01
C CYS A 165 -12.11 27.45 0.62
N PRO A 166 -13.09 26.97 -0.17
CA PRO A 166 -14.14 26.08 0.32
C PRO A 166 -13.57 24.72 0.71
N SER A 167 -14.28 23.97 1.55
CA SER A 167 -13.90 22.59 1.84
C SER A 167 -14.06 21.73 0.58
N ILE A 168 -13.03 20.95 0.26
CA ILE A 168 -13.01 20.06 -0.91
C ILE A 168 -12.45 18.69 -0.56
N VAL A 169 -12.75 17.71 -1.40
CA VAL A 169 -12.05 16.41 -1.40
C VAL A 169 -11.18 16.36 -2.65
N GLN A 170 -9.88 16.13 -2.47
CA GLN A 170 -8.94 15.99 -3.56
C GLN A 170 -7.91 14.92 -3.20
N ASN A 171 -7.59 14.05 -4.15
CA ASN A 171 -6.65 12.93 -3.93
C ASN A 171 -7.02 12.07 -2.70
N PHE A 172 -8.30 11.78 -2.51
CA PHE A 172 -8.86 11.04 -1.37
C PHE A 172 -8.56 11.66 0.01
N ALA A 173 -8.23 12.94 0.06
CA ALA A 173 -8.09 13.72 1.28
C ALA A 173 -9.10 14.85 1.34
N VAL A 174 -9.70 15.05 2.51
CA VAL A 174 -10.55 16.20 2.83
C VAL A 174 -9.66 17.36 3.22
N PHE A 175 -9.83 18.49 2.55
CA PHE A 175 -9.25 19.77 2.93
C PHE A 175 -10.36 20.63 3.54
N PRO A 176 -10.19 21.10 4.78
CA PRO A 176 -11.21 21.92 5.44
C PRO A 176 -11.28 23.30 4.79
N GLU A 177 -12.41 23.96 5.01
CA GLU A 177 -12.55 25.37 4.68
C GLU A 177 -11.42 26.19 5.33
N THR A 178 -10.72 26.99 4.52
CA THR A 178 -9.51 27.71 4.93
C THR A 178 -9.60 29.18 4.55
N MET A 179 -9.39 30.05 5.52
CA MET A 179 -9.39 31.50 5.32
C MET A 179 -8.14 31.93 4.57
N THR A 180 -8.26 32.92 3.68
CA THR A 180 -7.09 33.52 3.02
C THR A 180 -6.22 34.25 4.04
N GLY A 181 -4.92 34.38 3.74
CA GLY A 181 -4.01 35.11 4.60
C GLY A 181 -4.25 36.62 4.57
N ALA A 182 -3.42 37.35 5.32
CA ALA A 182 -3.51 38.80 5.47
C ALA A 182 -3.16 39.56 4.18
N GLU A 183 -2.22 39.03 3.39
CA GLU A 183 -1.68 39.65 2.19
C GLU A 183 -2.24 39.00 0.91
N SER A 184 -2.17 39.69 -0.23
CA SER A 184 -2.74 39.19 -1.50
C SER A 184 -1.94 38.03 -2.06
N THR A 185 -0.64 38.06 -1.83
CA THR A 185 0.32 37.02 -2.25
C THR A 185 0.48 35.93 -1.20
N SER A 186 -0.33 35.93 -0.14
CA SER A 186 -0.23 34.93 0.92
C SER A 186 -0.69 33.55 0.44
N LEU A 187 -0.01 32.52 0.95
CA LEU A 187 -0.35 31.11 0.73
C LEU A 187 -0.54 30.45 2.09
N VAL A 188 -1.79 30.13 2.43
CA VAL A 188 -2.14 29.49 3.68
C VAL A 188 -2.16 27.98 3.49
N ILE A 189 -1.42 27.27 4.34
CA ILE A 189 -1.33 25.81 4.29
C ILE A 189 -2.58 25.20 4.94
N ALA A 190 -3.32 24.41 4.17
CA ALA A 190 -4.37 23.53 4.67
C ALA A 190 -3.82 22.10 4.76
N ARG A 191 -3.94 21.48 5.93
CA ARG A 191 -3.61 20.06 6.10
C ARG A 191 -4.79 19.21 5.64
N GLY A 192 -4.50 18.21 4.81
CA GLY A 192 -5.48 17.22 4.40
C GLY A 192 -5.65 16.13 5.45
N THR A 193 -6.81 15.48 5.46
CA THR A 193 -7.07 14.26 6.23
C THR A 193 -7.71 13.23 5.30
N CYS A 194 -7.20 12.00 5.28
CA CYS A 194 -7.77 10.97 4.42
C CYS A 194 -9.27 10.78 4.68
N ILE A 195 -10.03 10.58 3.60
CA ILE A 195 -11.44 10.19 3.70
C ILE A 195 -11.58 8.85 4.44
N PRO A 196 -12.77 8.51 4.96
CA PRO A 196 -13.01 7.20 5.53
C PRO A 196 -12.61 6.07 4.57
N ASN A 197 -12.01 5.01 5.10
CA ASN A 197 -11.49 3.85 4.35
C ASN A 197 -10.33 4.16 3.38
N ALA A 198 -9.70 5.34 3.48
CA ALA A 198 -8.44 5.65 2.82
C ALA A 198 -7.28 5.74 3.82
N GLU A 199 -6.06 5.57 3.32
CA GLU A 199 -4.82 5.60 4.08
C GLU A 199 -3.78 6.46 3.37
N GLU A 200 -2.92 7.10 4.16
CA GLU A 200 -1.87 7.99 3.67
C GLU A 200 -0.81 7.19 2.92
N VAL A 201 -0.48 7.62 1.71
CA VAL A 201 0.65 7.07 0.95
C VAL A 201 1.84 8.03 1.02
N ASP A 202 1.56 9.33 0.86
CA ASP A 202 2.57 10.37 0.87
C ASP A 202 2.38 11.27 2.10
N VAL A 203 3.45 11.51 2.85
CA VAL A 203 3.45 12.41 4.01
C VAL A 203 4.38 13.59 3.73
N PRO A 204 3.93 14.86 3.86
CA PRO A 204 2.64 15.31 4.37
C PRO A 204 1.59 15.62 3.29
N ILE A 205 0.30 15.48 3.63
CA ILE A 205 -0.82 15.87 2.77
C ILE A 205 -1.16 17.35 2.97
N LYS A 206 -0.89 18.17 1.97
CA LYS A 206 -1.04 19.64 2.04
C LYS A 206 -1.68 20.20 0.78
N LEU A 207 -2.45 21.26 0.97
CA LEU A 207 -2.97 22.12 -0.08
C LEU A 207 -2.75 23.58 0.31
N TYR A 208 -2.68 24.46 -0.67
CA TYR A 208 -2.38 25.88 -0.44
C TYR A 208 -3.55 26.74 -0.91
N CYS A 209 -4.10 27.53 0.01
CA CYS A 209 -5.13 28.53 -0.29
C CYS A 209 -4.46 29.87 -0.58
N ASN A 210 -4.65 30.42 -1.78
CA ASN A 210 -4.08 31.71 -2.16
C ASN A 210 -4.93 32.90 -1.65
N GLY A 211 -4.42 34.12 -1.81
CA GLY A 211 -5.14 35.34 -1.40
C GLY A 211 -6.46 35.60 -2.13
N ASP A 212 -6.72 34.92 -3.24
CA ASP A 212 -7.96 35.02 -4.02
C ASP A 212 -9.01 33.97 -3.65
N GLY A 213 -8.71 33.09 -2.68
CA GLY A 213 -9.62 32.04 -2.24
C GLY A 213 -9.66 30.83 -3.19
N GLU A 214 -8.61 30.64 -3.99
CA GLU A 214 -8.45 29.50 -4.87
C GLU A 214 -7.44 28.50 -4.31
N TRP A 215 -7.72 27.21 -4.54
CA TRP A 215 -6.82 26.13 -4.19
C TRP A 215 -5.72 25.98 -5.24
N MET A 216 -4.48 25.92 -4.77
CA MET A 216 -3.29 25.69 -5.59
C MET A 216 -2.89 24.20 -5.57
N VAL A 217 -1.69 23.89 -6.05
CA VAL A 217 -1.22 22.50 -6.28
C VAL A 217 -1.24 21.66 -4.99
N PRO A 218 -1.86 20.45 -5.02
CA PRO A 218 -1.82 19.50 -3.91
C PRO A 218 -0.43 18.85 -3.77
N ILE A 219 -0.03 18.62 -2.53
CA ILE A 219 1.13 17.79 -2.17
C ILE A 219 0.64 16.59 -1.39
N GLY A 220 1.03 15.40 -1.86
CA GLY A 220 0.64 14.12 -1.27
C GLY A 220 -0.78 13.68 -1.63
N ARG A 221 -1.10 12.44 -1.26
CA ARG A 221 -2.39 11.80 -1.52
C ARG A 221 -2.69 10.70 -0.50
N CYS A 222 -3.98 10.37 -0.41
CA CYS A 222 -4.42 9.11 0.16
C CYS A 222 -4.82 8.14 -0.95
N THR A 223 -4.88 6.86 -0.63
CA THR A 223 -5.49 5.83 -1.49
C THR A 223 -6.41 4.95 -0.66
N CYS A 224 -7.38 4.33 -1.31
CA CYS A 224 -8.30 3.43 -0.62
C CYS A 224 -7.55 2.22 -0.04
N LYS A 225 -7.84 1.91 1.23
CA LYS A 225 -7.27 0.78 1.97
C LYS A 225 -7.56 -0.55 1.27
N PRO A 226 -6.82 -1.63 1.61
CA PRO A 226 -7.20 -2.98 1.20
C PRO A 226 -8.67 -3.29 1.50
N GLY A 227 -9.35 -3.94 0.55
CA GLY A 227 -10.79 -4.17 0.57
C GLY A 227 -11.66 -3.01 0.08
N TYR A 228 -11.08 -1.86 -0.29
CA TYR A 228 -11.85 -0.70 -0.77
C TYR A 228 -11.36 -0.18 -2.13
N GLU A 229 -12.29 0.07 -3.03
CA GLU A 229 -12.02 0.65 -4.35
C GLU A 229 -12.49 2.11 -4.45
N PRO A 230 -11.84 2.91 -5.32
CA PRO A 230 -12.23 4.29 -5.53
C PRO A 230 -13.56 4.40 -6.28
N GLU A 231 -14.49 5.20 -5.76
CA GLU A 231 -15.74 5.59 -6.43
C GLU A 231 -15.72 7.12 -6.62
N ASN A 232 -15.79 7.57 -7.88
CA ASN A 232 -15.78 8.98 -8.28
C ASN A 232 -14.59 9.82 -7.74
N ASN A 233 -13.47 9.18 -7.36
CA ASN A 233 -12.28 9.82 -6.77
C ASN A 233 -12.50 10.59 -5.44
N VAL A 234 -13.65 10.43 -4.81
CA VAL A 234 -14.04 11.13 -3.58
C VAL A 234 -14.55 10.20 -2.49
N VAL A 235 -14.83 8.93 -2.82
CA VAL A 235 -15.29 7.91 -1.88
C VAL A 235 -14.46 6.64 -2.05
N CYS A 236 -14.18 5.95 -0.94
CA CYS A 236 -13.63 4.60 -0.94
C CYS A 236 -14.75 3.61 -0.56
N LYS A 237 -15.22 2.87 -1.57
CA LYS A 237 -16.33 1.93 -1.44
C LYS A 237 -15.82 0.52 -1.16
N ALA A 238 -16.53 -0.21 -0.32
CA ALA A 238 -16.20 -1.58 0.01
C ALA A 238 -16.29 -2.48 -1.23
N CYS A 239 -15.30 -3.35 -1.43
CA CYS A 239 -15.38 -4.39 -2.45
C CYS A 239 -16.63 -5.24 -2.22
N PRO A 240 -17.47 -5.48 -3.26
CA PRO A 240 -18.64 -6.33 -3.13
C PRO A 240 -18.26 -7.78 -2.81
N ALA A 241 -19.22 -8.56 -2.31
CA ALA A 241 -19.02 -9.98 -2.08
C ALA A 241 -18.60 -10.69 -3.38
N GLY A 242 -17.61 -11.58 -3.29
CA GLY A 242 -16.99 -12.26 -4.43
C GLY A 242 -15.81 -11.51 -5.07
N THR A 243 -15.52 -10.28 -4.63
CA THR A 243 -14.31 -9.55 -5.02
C THR A 243 -13.40 -9.25 -3.82
N PHE A 244 -12.17 -8.82 -4.09
CA PHE A 244 -11.20 -8.43 -3.08
C PHE A 244 -10.21 -7.39 -3.63
N LYS A 245 -9.51 -6.71 -2.72
CA LYS A 245 -8.38 -5.83 -3.05
C LYS A 245 -7.29 -5.97 -2.00
N ALA A 246 -6.14 -6.54 -2.36
CA ALA A 246 -5.11 -6.91 -1.40
C ALA A 246 -4.23 -5.77 -0.89
N SER A 247 -3.95 -4.77 -1.73
CA SER A 247 -3.01 -3.69 -1.42
C SER A 247 -3.53 -2.33 -1.89
N GLN A 248 -2.87 -1.26 -1.45
CA GLN A 248 -3.14 0.12 -1.91
C GLN A 248 -2.71 0.36 -3.37
N GLU A 249 -1.80 -0.47 -3.89
CA GLU A 249 -1.26 -0.39 -5.26
C GLU A 249 -2.22 -0.96 -6.30
N ALA A 250 -3.15 -1.82 -5.88
CA ALA A 250 -4.18 -2.36 -6.75
C ALA A 250 -5.16 -1.26 -7.19
N GLU A 251 -5.46 -1.23 -8.49
CA GLU A 251 -6.30 -0.21 -9.12
C GLU A 251 -7.75 -0.22 -8.61
N GLY A 252 -8.30 -1.41 -8.34
CA GLY A 252 -9.67 -1.60 -7.88
C GLY A 252 -9.94 -3.01 -7.35
N CYS A 253 -11.20 -3.33 -7.09
CA CYS A 253 -11.57 -4.67 -6.65
C CYS A 253 -11.48 -5.68 -7.80
N SER A 254 -10.89 -6.83 -7.54
CA SER A 254 -10.75 -7.93 -8.49
C SER A 254 -11.57 -9.14 -8.05
N HIS A 255 -12.02 -9.96 -8.99
CA HIS A 255 -12.75 -11.19 -8.67
C HIS A 255 -11.85 -12.18 -7.92
N CYS A 256 -12.45 -12.89 -6.96
CA CYS A 256 -11.73 -13.95 -6.25
C CYS A 256 -11.16 -14.99 -7.23
N PRO A 257 -9.88 -15.37 -7.10
CA PRO A 257 -9.27 -16.38 -7.94
C PRO A 257 -9.85 -17.77 -7.65
N SER A 258 -9.58 -18.73 -8.54
CA SER A 258 -10.07 -20.10 -8.44
C SER A 258 -9.83 -20.73 -7.05
N ASN A 259 -10.79 -21.54 -6.61
CA ASN A 259 -10.79 -22.21 -5.31
C ASN A 259 -10.74 -21.28 -4.08
N SER A 260 -11.12 -20.02 -4.24
CA SER A 260 -11.28 -19.07 -3.14
C SER A 260 -12.67 -18.41 -3.12
N ARG A 261 -12.97 -17.66 -2.06
CA ARG A 261 -14.22 -16.89 -1.89
C ARG A 261 -14.08 -15.74 -0.90
N SER A 262 -14.82 -14.66 -1.11
CA SER A 262 -15.02 -13.55 -0.16
C SER A 262 -16.54 -13.39 0.10
N PRO A 263 -17.07 -13.96 1.20
CA PRO A 263 -18.51 -13.88 1.47
C PRO A 263 -18.95 -12.51 1.98
N SER A 264 -18.04 -11.74 2.59
CA SER A 264 -18.28 -10.41 3.12
C SER A 264 -17.77 -9.32 2.17
N GLU A 265 -18.41 -8.16 2.25
CA GLU A 265 -17.87 -6.94 1.64
C GLU A 265 -16.55 -6.52 2.30
N ALA A 266 -15.84 -5.60 1.65
CA ALA A 266 -14.57 -5.04 2.11
C ALA A 266 -13.45 -6.08 2.36
N SER A 267 -13.45 -7.18 1.60
CA SER A 267 -12.48 -8.25 1.79
C SER A 267 -11.10 -7.87 1.21
N PRO A 268 -10.02 -7.86 2.00
CA PRO A 268 -8.67 -7.64 1.48
C PRO A 268 -8.08 -8.91 0.84
N ILE A 269 -8.59 -10.09 1.19
CA ILE A 269 -8.12 -11.37 0.65
C ILE A 269 -9.30 -12.34 0.51
N CYS A 270 -9.28 -13.15 -0.55
CA CYS A 270 -10.24 -14.23 -0.71
C CYS A 270 -9.80 -15.45 0.09
N THR A 271 -10.64 -15.90 1.02
CA THR A 271 -10.42 -17.12 1.81
C THR A 271 -10.46 -18.37 0.93
N CYS A 272 -9.55 -19.31 1.14
CA CYS A 272 -9.55 -20.56 0.38
C CYS A 272 -10.75 -21.44 0.73
N ARG A 273 -11.26 -22.17 -0.26
CA ARG A 273 -12.29 -23.20 -0.07
C ARG A 273 -11.69 -24.41 0.66
N THR A 274 -12.54 -25.18 1.33
CA THR A 274 -12.12 -26.40 2.04
C THR A 274 -11.33 -27.35 1.13
N GLY A 275 -10.16 -27.80 1.58
CA GLY A 275 -9.25 -28.65 0.82
C GLY A 275 -8.24 -27.90 -0.06
N TYR A 276 -8.32 -26.56 -0.10
CA TYR A 276 -7.40 -25.70 -0.83
C TYR A 276 -6.73 -24.70 0.11
N TYR A 277 -5.52 -24.29 -0.26
CA TYR A 277 -4.62 -23.52 0.60
C TYR A 277 -3.74 -22.59 -0.25
N ARG A 278 -3.06 -21.67 0.43
CA ARG A 278 -1.96 -20.86 -0.12
C ARG A 278 -0.71 -21.07 0.72
N ALA A 279 0.46 -21.11 0.07
CA ALA A 279 1.74 -21.09 0.76
C ALA A 279 2.02 -19.68 1.33
N ASP A 280 2.96 -19.57 2.27
CA ASP A 280 3.23 -18.28 2.93
C ASP A 280 3.80 -17.20 1.99
N PHE A 281 4.40 -17.62 0.87
CA PHE A 281 4.94 -16.74 -0.16
C PHE A 281 4.00 -16.57 -1.37
N ASP A 282 2.85 -17.23 -1.38
CA ASP A 282 1.88 -17.08 -2.47
C ASP A 282 1.15 -15.73 -2.31
N PRO A 283 1.15 -14.86 -3.34
CA PRO A 283 0.45 -13.59 -3.26
C PRO A 283 -1.09 -13.77 -3.21
N PRO A 284 -1.85 -12.83 -2.63
CA PRO A 284 -3.31 -12.97 -2.50
C PRO A 284 -4.07 -13.17 -3.83
N GLU A 285 -3.49 -12.68 -4.93
CA GLU A 285 -4.05 -12.71 -6.28
C GLU A 285 -3.99 -14.11 -6.92
N VAL A 286 -3.11 -15.01 -6.46
CA VAL A 286 -3.06 -16.36 -7.02
C VAL A 286 -4.15 -17.26 -6.44
N ALA A 287 -4.54 -18.25 -7.25
CA ALA A 287 -5.54 -19.24 -6.89
C ALA A 287 -5.08 -20.12 -5.71
N CYS A 288 -6.05 -20.60 -4.92
CA CYS A 288 -5.74 -21.59 -3.90
C CYS A 288 -5.50 -22.95 -4.55
N THR A 289 -4.48 -23.65 -4.07
CA THR A 289 -4.00 -24.94 -4.60
C THR A 289 -4.23 -26.05 -3.58
N SER A 290 -4.25 -27.32 -4.00
CA SER A 290 -4.45 -28.46 -3.10
C SER A 290 -3.15 -29.22 -2.85
N VAL A 291 -3.18 -30.18 -1.93
CA VAL A 291 -2.10 -31.16 -1.76
C VAL A 291 -2.04 -32.13 -2.94
N PRO A 292 -0.87 -32.70 -3.27
CA PRO A 292 -0.75 -33.66 -4.36
C PRO A 292 -1.34 -35.02 -3.93
N SER A 293 -1.75 -35.78 -4.94
CA SER A 293 -2.05 -37.22 -4.79
C SER A 293 -0.77 -38.04 -4.56
N GLY A 294 -0.90 -39.33 -4.23
CA GLY A 294 0.25 -40.21 -4.04
C GLY A 294 1.03 -40.46 -5.34
N PRO A 295 2.35 -40.74 -5.27
CA PRO A 295 3.13 -41.18 -6.42
C PRO A 295 2.58 -42.48 -7.02
N ARG A 296 2.91 -42.74 -8.28
CA ARG A 296 2.34 -43.87 -9.05
C ARG A 296 3.43 -44.80 -9.55
N ASN A 297 3.06 -46.03 -9.88
CA ASN A 297 3.90 -47.00 -10.60
C ASN A 297 5.32 -47.12 -10.03
N VAL A 298 5.43 -47.50 -8.75
CA VAL A 298 6.74 -47.68 -8.11
C VAL A 298 7.39 -48.96 -8.62
N ILE A 299 8.62 -48.83 -9.10
CA ILE A 299 9.50 -49.91 -9.52
C ILE A 299 10.63 -50.00 -8.51
N SER A 300 10.92 -51.21 -8.05
CA SER A 300 12.00 -51.48 -7.09
C SER A 300 13.03 -52.43 -7.70
N ILE A 301 14.29 -52.03 -7.70
CA ILE A 301 15.42 -52.83 -8.17
C ILE A 301 16.31 -53.15 -6.98
N VAL A 302 16.39 -54.43 -6.59
CA VAL A 302 17.15 -54.88 -5.41
C VAL A 302 18.48 -55.48 -5.87
N ASN A 303 19.58 -55.00 -5.30
CA ASN A 303 20.92 -55.50 -5.51
C ASN A 303 21.59 -55.75 -4.14
N GLU A 304 21.57 -57.00 -3.68
CA GLU A 304 22.07 -57.43 -2.36
C GLU A 304 21.44 -56.63 -1.19
N THR A 305 22.21 -55.71 -0.60
CA THR A 305 21.84 -54.81 0.50
C THR A 305 21.53 -53.38 0.04
N SER A 306 21.42 -53.16 -1.27
CA SER A 306 21.07 -51.88 -1.89
C SER A 306 19.78 -52.01 -2.71
N ILE A 307 19.01 -50.92 -2.77
CA ILE A 307 17.75 -50.82 -3.47
C ILE A 307 17.72 -49.52 -4.25
N ILE A 308 17.28 -49.57 -5.51
CA ILE A 308 16.90 -48.40 -6.29
C ILE A 308 15.37 -48.38 -6.38
N LEU A 309 14.77 -47.26 -5.99
CA LEU A 309 13.35 -47.00 -6.17
C LEU A 309 13.18 -45.96 -7.28
N GLU A 310 12.31 -46.26 -8.23
CA GLU A 310 11.87 -45.35 -9.29
C GLU A 310 10.34 -45.29 -9.29
N TRP A 311 9.77 -44.11 -9.52
CA TRP A 311 8.31 -43.94 -9.53
C TRP A 311 7.87 -42.93 -10.59
N HIS A 312 6.57 -42.86 -10.81
CA HIS A 312 5.94 -41.82 -11.61
C HIS A 312 5.37 -40.71 -10.72
N PRO A 313 5.34 -39.46 -11.21
CA PRO A 313 4.70 -38.37 -10.51
C PRO A 313 3.21 -38.64 -10.18
N PRO A 314 2.68 -37.95 -9.15
CA PRO A 314 1.26 -37.94 -8.82
C PRO A 314 0.37 -37.66 -10.04
N ARG A 315 -0.85 -38.19 -10.03
CA ARG A 315 -1.83 -37.86 -11.09
C ARG A 315 -2.28 -36.40 -10.97
N GLU A 316 -2.54 -35.98 -9.75
CA GLU A 316 -2.91 -34.62 -9.37
C GLU A 316 -1.77 -34.05 -8.54
N THR A 317 -1.18 -32.94 -9.00
CA THR A 317 -0.15 -32.19 -8.25
C THR A 317 -0.76 -31.13 -7.33
N GLY A 318 -2.10 -30.99 -7.38
CA GLY A 318 -2.83 -29.94 -6.70
C GLY A 318 -2.73 -28.55 -7.34
N GLY A 319 -2.30 -28.49 -8.61
CA GLY A 319 -2.17 -27.23 -9.36
C GLY A 319 -0.85 -26.50 -9.11
N ARG A 320 0.16 -27.21 -8.61
CA ARG A 320 1.53 -26.69 -8.41
C ARG A 320 2.55 -27.55 -9.16
N ASP A 321 3.72 -26.98 -9.38
CA ASP A 321 4.90 -27.58 -9.97
C ASP A 321 6.04 -27.82 -8.95
N ASP A 322 5.88 -27.32 -7.72
CA ASP A 322 6.80 -27.46 -6.60
C ASP A 322 6.67 -28.80 -5.84
N VAL A 323 6.28 -29.87 -6.54
CA VAL A 323 6.13 -31.20 -5.94
C VAL A 323 7.50 -31.82 -5.67
N THR A 324 7.69 -32.26 -4.43
CA THR A 324 8.88 -32.98 -3.95
C THR A 324 8.48 -34.27 -3.23
N TYR A 325 9.45 -35.16 -3.05
CA TYR A 325 9.24 -36.48 -2.49
C TYR A 325 10.08 -36.73 -1.24
N ASN A 326 9.47 -37.40 -0.25
CA ASN A 326 10.13 -37.82 0.99
C ASN A 326 10.03 -39.35 1.13
N ILE A 327 11.13 -39.98 1.53
CA ILE A 327 11.21 -41.43 1.68
C ILE A 327 11.19 -41.82 3.16
N ILE A 328 10.12 -42.46 3.61
CA ILE A 328 10.01 -42.98 4.98
C ILE A 328 10.40 -44.46 4.97
N CYS A 329 11.55 -44.76 5.55
CA CYS A 329 12.08 -46.11 5.66
C CYS A 329 11.64 -46.76 6.97
N LYS A 330 11.03 -47.94 6.87
CA LYS A 330 10.62 -48.77 8.01
C LYS A 330 11.24 -50.16 7.90
N LYS A 331 11.95 -50.58 8.95
CA LYS A 331 12.50 -51.93 9.11
C LYS A 331 11.45 -52.79 9.81
N CYS A 332 10.99 -53.84 9.15
CA CYS A 332 9.96 -54.72 9.68
C CYS A 332 10.57 -56.02 10.18
N ARG A 333 9.90 -56.65 11.15
CA ARG A 333 10.20 -58.04 11.53
C ARG A 333 9.77 -58.99 10.42
N ALA A 334 10.28 -60.23 10.46
CA ALA A 334 9.96 -61.27 9.47
C ALA A 334 8.45 -61.54 9.33
N ASP A 335 7.70 -61.38 10.42
CA ASP A 335 6.23 -61.51 10.47
C ASP A 335 5.48 -60.27 9.94
N ARG A 336 6.19 -59.18 9.62
CA ARG A 336 5.69 -57.89 9.12
C ARG A 336 4.64 -57.21 10.00
N ARG A 337 4.45 -57.66 11.23
CA ARG A 337 3.45 -57.12 12.18
C ARG A 337 3.94 -55.88 12.92
N SER A 338 5.25 -55.73 13.04
CA SER A 338 5.88 -54.60 13.71
C SER A 338 7.02 -54.07 12.85
N CYS A 339 6.98 -52.76 12.59
CA CYS A 339 8.02 -52.05 11.87
C CYS A 339 8.49 -50.86 12.70
N SER A 340 9.81 -50.68 12.81
CA SER A 340 10.45 -49.51 13.40
C SER A 340 11.02 -48.63 12.28
N ARG A 341 11.46 -47.42 12.62
CA ARG A 341 12.28 -46.64 11.69
C ARG A 341 13.54 -47.42 11.32
N CYS A 342 14.03 -47.21 10.11
CA CYS A 342 15.31 -47.77 9.69
C CYS A 342 16.46 -47.22 10.54
N ASP A 343 17.54 -47.99 10.55
CA ASP A 343 18.77 -47.66 11.26
C ASP A 343 19.44 -46.41 10.63
N ASP A 344 20.14 -45.60 11.42
CA ASP A 344 20.73 -44.32 10.97
C ASP A 344 21.88 -44.49 9.95
N ASN A 345 22.41 -45.71 9.80
CA ASN A 345 23.48 -46.03 8.84
C ASN A 345 22.96 -46.27 7.41
N VAL A 346 21.65 -46.25 7.19
CA VAL A 346 21.05 -46.36 5.86
C VAL A 346 21.28 -45.06 5.09
N GLU A 347 21.92 -45.17 3.93
CA GLU A 347 22.28 -44.01 3.11
C GLU A 347 21.28 -43.84 1.96
N PHE A 348 20.89 -42.59 1.70
CA PHE A 348 19.97 -42.21 0.63
C PHE A 348 20.66 -41.25 -0.34
N VAL A 349 20.82 -41.68 -1.59
CA VAL A 349 21.43 -40.87 -2.65
C VAL A 349 20.37 -40.53 -3.70
N PRO A 350 20.17 -39.24 -4.05
CA PRO A 350 20.95 -38.08 -3.62
C PRO A 350 20.60 -37.54 -2.22
N ARG A 351 19.38 -37.81 -1.71
CA ARG A 351 18.90 -37.39 -0.39
C ARG A 351 17.64 -38.17 0.00
N GLN A 352 17.28 -38.18 1.28
CA GLN A 352 16.07 -38.86 1.75
C GLN A 352 14.80 -38.01 1.64
N LEU A 353 14.92 -36.69 1.84
CA LEU A 353 13.80 -35.73 1.87
C LEU A 353 13.98 -34.66 0.80
N GLY A 354 12.88 -34.11 0.30
CA GLY A 354 12.88 -33.02 -0.67
C GLY A 354 13.42 -33.43 -2.05
N LEU A 355 13.27 -34.70 -2.42
CA LEU A 355 13.66 -35.20 -3.74
C LEU A 355 12.80 -34.54 -4.83
N THR A 356 13.43 -34.04 -5.87
CA THR A 356 12.76 -33.47 -7.06
C THR A 356 12.68 -34.50 -8.18
N GLU A 357 13.64 -35.42 -8.23
CA GLU A 357 13.66 -36.53 -9.16
C GLU A 357 12.83 -37.71 -8.62
N CYS A 358 12.25 -38.49 -9.54
CA CYS A 358 11.44 -39.66 -9.18
C CYS A 358 12.29 -40.93 -9.03
N ARG A 359 13.47 -40.79 -8.42
CA ARG A 359 14.46 -41.85 -8.25
C ARG A 359 15.27 -41.65 -6.97
N VAL A 360 15.54 -42.72 -6.23
CA VAL A 360 16.46 -42.73 -5.10
C VAL A 360 17.20 -44.06 -5.02
N SER A 361 18.48 -44.00 -4.69
CA SER A 361 19.32 -45.16 -4.36
C SER A 361 19.49 -45.25 -2.85
N ILE A 362 19.26 -46.43 -2.30
CA ILE A 362 19.27 -46.70 -0.86
C ILE A 362 20.26 -47.84 -0.60
N SER A 363 21.24 -47.63 0.27
CA SER A 363 22.31 -48.60 0.56
C SER A 363 22.45 -48.88 2.06
N SER A 364 23.31 -49.84 2.41
CA SER A 364 23.62 -50.21 3.80
C SER A 364 22.43 -50.82 4.57
N LEU A 365 21.52 -51.50 3.86
CA LEU A 365 20.40 -52.23 4.46
C LEU A 365 20.86 -53.59 4.98
N TRP A 366 20.19 -54.11 6.02
CA TRP A 366 20.47 -55.46 6.52
C TRP A 366 19.98 -56.51 5.53
N ALA A 367 20.78 -57.55 5.27
CA ALA A 367 20.39 -58.67 4.41
C ALA A 367 19.21 -59.47 5.00
N HIS A 368 18.39 -60.08 4.15
CA HIS A 368 17.19 -60.87 4.50
C HIS A 368 16.19 -60.17 5.42
N THR A 369 16.19 -58.85 5.43
CA THR A 369 15.33 -58.08 6.32
C THR A 369 14.22 -57.46 5.49
N PRO A 370 12.93 -57.64 5.88
CA PRO A 370 11.84 -56.98 5.19
C PRO A 370 11.79 -55.49 5.59
N TYR A 371 11.74 -54.64 4.57
CA TYR A 371 11.60 -53.19 4.69
C TYR A 371 10.30 -52.74 4.02
N THR A 372 9.72 -51.67 4.54
CA THR A 372 8.65 -50.91 3.92
C THR A 372 9.15 -49.50 3.65
N PHE A 373 9.00 -49.05 2.41
CA PHE A 373 9.31 -47.68 2.01
C PHE A 373 8.04 -46.96 1.63
N ASP A 374 7.71 -45.88 2.34
CA ASP A 374 6.62 -44.99 1.97
C ASP A 374 7.21 -43.79 1.22
N ILE A 375 6.83 -43.66 -0.05
CA ILE A 375 7.23 -42.53 -0.90
C ILE A 375 6.11 -41.51 -0.82
N GLN A 376 6.32 -40.42 -0.07
CA GLN A 376 5.35 -39.36 0.13
C GLN A 376 5.52 -38.29 -0.95
N ALA A 377 4.42 -37.77 -1.49
CA ALA A 377 4.41 -36.58 -2.34
C ALA A 377 3.99 -35.36 -1.53
N ILE A 378 4.75 -34.27 -1.64
CA ILE A 378 4.59 -33.04 -0.85
C ILE A 378 4.75 -31.85 -1.79
N ASN A 379 4.00 -30.78 -1.57
CA ASN A 379 4.14 -29.51 -2.26
C ASN A 379 4.11 -28.34 -1.26
N GLY A 380 4.22 -27.10 -1.73
CA GLY A 380 4.30 -25.91 -0.87
C GLY A 380 3.12 -25.69 0.08
N VAL A 381 1.97 -26.34 -0.15
CA VAL A 381 0.77 -26.24 0.70
C VAL A 381 0.50 -27.47 1.57
N SER A 382 1.31 -28.53 1.43
CA SER A 382 1.09 -29.78 2.15
C SER A 382 1.18 -29.63 3.68
N SER A 383 1.96 -28.68 4.18
CA SER A 383 2.05 -28.34 5.62
C SER A 383 0.80 -27.65 6.17
N LYS A 384 -0.06 -27.07 5.32
CA LYS A 384 -1.31 -26.41 5.72
C LYS A 384 -2.47 -27.39 5.83
N SER A 385 -2.33 -28.59 5.26
CA SER A 385 -3.38 -29.62 5.33
C SER A 385 -3.42 -30.27 6.71
N PRO A 386 -4.61 -30.52 7.28
CA PRO A 386 -4.74 -31.30 8.51
C PRO A 386 -4.50 -32.80 8.27
N PHE A 387 -4.45 -33.24 7.01
CA PHE A 387 -4.24 -34.63 6.63
C PHE A 387 -2.77 -34.92 6.32
N PRO A 388 -2.27 -36.13 6.63
CA PRO A 388 -0.89 -36.49 6.31
C PRO A 388 -0.66 -36.52 4.79
N PRO A 389 0.58 -36.28 4.32
CA PRO A 389 0.93 -36.37 2.92
C PRO A 389 0.55 -37.72 2.31
N GLN A 390 0.03 -37.67 1.08
CA GLN A 390 -0.31 -38.86 0.32
C GLN A 390 0.97 -39.61 -0.06
N HIS A 391 0.92 -40.93 0.01
CA HIS A 391 2.09 -41.77 -0.22
C HIS A 391 1.71 -43.08 -0.89
N VAL A 392 2.73 -43.74 -1.43
CA VAL A 392 2.67 -45.11 -1.90
C VAL A 392 3.69 -45.94 -1.13
N SER A 393 3.26 -47.12 -0.65
CA SER A 393 4.10 -48.03 0.14
C SER A 393 4.57 -49.20 -0.71
N VAL A 394 5.88 -49.48 -0.67
CA VAL A 394 6.46 -50.68 -1.28
C VAL A 394 7.15 -51.55 -0.23
N ASN A 395 6.86 -52.84 -0.28
CA ASN A 395 7.41 -53.83 0.64
C ASN A 395 8.51 -54.62 -0.06
N ILE A 396 9.73 -54.54 0.45
CA ILE A 396 10.91 -55.12 -0.18
C ILE A 396 11.66 -55.97 0.84
N THR A 397 12.23 -57.08 0.41
CA THR A 397 13.12 -57.90 1.24
C THR A 397 14.47 -57.96 0.56
N THR A 398 15.52 -57.56 1.27
CA THR A 398 16.91 -57.56 0.77
C THR A 398 17.42 -58.99 0.60
N ASN A 399 18.29 -59.19 -0.38
CA ASN A 399 18.84 -60.51 -0.71
C ASN A 399 20.08 -60.82 0.17
N GLN A 400 20.66 -62.01 0.00
CA GLN A 400 21.95 -62.36 0.62
C GLN A 400 23.00 -61.30 0.26
N ALA A 401 23.65 -60.73 1.28
CA ALA A 401 24.97 -60.14 1.06
C ALA A 401 25.89 -61.30 0.62
N GLY A 402 26.57 -61.15 -0.52
CA GLY A 402 27.59 -62.12 -0.91
C GLY A 402 28.62 -62.23 0.21
N LYS A 403 28.99 -63.45 0.59
CA LYS A 403 30.10 -63.66 1.52
C LYS A 403 31.39 -63.16 0.86
N THR A 404 32.31 -62.61 1.65
CA THR A 404 33.66 -62.35 1.13
C THR A 404 34.28 -63.67 0.65
N VAL A 405 35.23 -63.61 -0.29
CA VAL A 405 35.88 -64.81 -0.84
C VAL A 405 36.49 -65.67 0.28
N ASP A 406 37.01 -65.01 1.31
CA ASP A 406 37.57 -65.61 2.53
C ASP A 406 36.54 -66.37 3.38
N GLU A 407 35.42 -65.72 3.70
CA GLU A 407 34.33 -66.31 4.48
C GLU A 407 33.66 -67.47 3.73
N ALA A 408 33.52 -67.34 2.40
CA ALA A 408 33.00 -68.39 1.55
C ALA A 408 33.92 -69.63 1.54
N ALA A 409 35.24 -69.42 1.48
CA ALA A 409 36.23 -70.48 1.50
C ALA A 409 36.23 -71.24 2.84
N GLU A 410 36.21 -70.53 3.97
CA GLU A 410 36.15 -71.17 5.29
C GLU A 410 34.86 -71.95 5.50
N LEU A 411 33.73 -71.41 5.07
CA LEU A 411 32.45 -72.11 5.19
C LEU A 411 32.45 -73.43 4.41
N ALA A 412 32.96 -73.41 3.18
CA ALA A 412 33.02 -74.59 2.32
C ALA A 412 33.98 -75.65 2.88
N LEU A 413 35.15 -75.25 3.39
CA LEU A 413 36.11 -76.17 4.02
C LEU A 413 35.58 -76.75 5.34
N ASN A 414 34.93 -75.93 6.17
CA ASN A 414 34.30 -76.40 7.41
C ASN A 414 33.16 -77.37 7.12
N TYR A 415 32.39 -77.15 6.05
CA TYR A 415 31.38 -78.08 5.59
C TYR A 415 32.00 -79.42 5.16
N MET A 416 33.05 -79.40 4.32
CA MET A 416 33.76 -80.63 3.93
C MET A 416 34.31 -81.40 5.13
N LYS A 417 34.95 -80.69 6.07
CA LYS A 417 35.53 -81.29 7.28
C LYS A 417 34.46 -81.91 8.19
N SER A 418 33.34 -81.22 8.40
CA SER A 418 32.30 -81.65 9.35
C SER A 418 31.31 -82.67 8.77
N LYS A 419 30.91 -82.53 7.50
CA LYS A 419 29.90 -83.38 6.87
C LYS A 419 30.49 -84.54 6.10
N LEU A 420 31.59 -84.33 5.40
CA LEU A 420 32.23 -85.36 4.57
C LEU A 420 33.40 -86.05 5.29
N LYS A 421 33.76 -85.58 6.50
CA LYS A 421 34.93 -86.05 7.28
C LYS A 421 36.22 -86.12 6.46
N GLY A 422 36.31 -85.32 5.40
CA GLY A 422 37.41 -85.28 4.46
C GLY A 422 38.23 -83.99 4.64
N LEU A 423 39.53 -84.09 4.40
CA LEU A 423 40.37 -82.91 4.21
C LEU A 423 40.36 -82.55 2.73
N GLY A 424 40.40 -81.25 2.43
CA GLY A 424 40.47 -80.77 1.05
C GLY A 424 40.94 -79.33 0.99
N GLY A 425 41.01 -78.82 -0.23
CA GLY A 425 41.29 -77.42 -0.48
C GLY A 425 40.52 -76.92 -1.68
N LEU A 426 40.41 -75.60 -1.74
CA LEU A 426 39.68 -74.92 -2.78
C LEU A 426 40.38 -73.60 -3.11
N ILE A 427 40.17 -73.17 -4.36
CA ILE A 427 40.50 -71.83 -4.82
C ILE A 427 39.17 -71.22 -5.24
N LEU A 428 38.75 -70.15 -4.57
CA LEU A 428 37.54 -69.41 -4.90
C LEU A 428 37.91 -68.10 -5.58
N VAL A 429 37.15 -67.73 -6.61
CA VAL A 429 37.30 -66.48 -7.36
C VAL A 429 35.95 -65.77 -7.39
N SER A 430 35.92 -64.50 -6.99
CA SER A 430 34.74 -63.63 -7.04
C SER A 430 34.49 -63.12 -8.45
N LYS A 431 33.29 -62.59 -8.70
CA LYS A 431 32.95 -61.93 -9.98
C LYS A 431 33.79 -60.67 -10.25
N THR A 432 34.40 -60.09 -9.21
CA THR A 432 35.31 -58.93 -9.30
C THR A 432 36.77 -59.34 -9.54
N GLY A 433 37.07 -60.64 -9.61
CA GLY A 433 38.42 -61.16 -9.81
C GLY A 433 39.27 -61.26 -8.54
N ASP A 434 38.66 -61.10 -7.35
CA ASP A 434 39.30 -61.39 -6.07
C ASP A 434 39.30 -62.88 -5.81
N TRP A 435 40.39 -63.41 -5.25
CA TRP A 435 40.49 -64.85 -5.06
C TRP A 435 41.15 -65.18 -3.73
N VAL A 436 40.86 -66.38 -3.23
CA VAL A 436 41.53 -66.96 -2.06
C VAL A 436 41.77 -68.45 -2.29
N ALA A 437 42.93 -68.96 -1.84
CA ALA A 437 43.19 -70.39 -1.73
C ALA A 437 43.25 -70.76 -0.24
N LYS A 438 42.45 -71.77 0.15
CA LYS A 438 42.47 -72.32 1.51
C LYS A 438 42.33 -73.83 1.46
N TRP A 439 42.92 -74.51 2.43
CA TRP A 439 42.84 -75.95 2.57
C TRP A 439 42.94 -76.39 4.04
N THR A 440 42.56 -77.62 4.31
CA THR A 440 42.59 -78.23 5.65
C THR A 440 43.64 -79.34 5.77
N SER A 441 44.33 -79.70 4.69
CA SER A 441 45.47 -80.63 4.69
C SER A 441 46.75 -79.95 5.19
N ALA A 442 47.79 -80.73 5.51
CA ALA A 442 49.09 -80.19 5.91
C ALA A 442 49.76 -79.40 4.77
N THR A 443 49.63 -79.90 3.54
CA THR A 443 50.18 -79.30 2.32
C THR A 443 49.15 -79.42 1.18
N MET A 444 49.17 -78.48 0.23
CA MET A 444 48.36 -78.57 -0.99
C MET A 444 48.97 -77.76 -2.14
N PRO A 445 49.35 -78.39 -3.26
CA PRO A 445 49.79 -77.66 -4.44
C PRO A 445 48.66 -76.77 -4.97
N TRP A 446 48.94 -75.49 -5.16
CA TRP A 446 47.97 -74.52 -5.68
C TRP A 446 48.65 -73.55 -6.65
N ALA A 447 47.85 -73.00 -7.55
CA ALA A 447 48.27 -71.95 -8.47
C ALA A 447 47.08 -71.05 -8.80
N ALA A 448 47.29 -69.74 -8.82
CA ALA A 448 46.31 -68.74 -9.20
C ALA A 448 46.99 -67.61 -9.99
N VAL A 449 46.28 -67.06 -10.98
CA VAL A 449 46.78 -65.94 -11.79
C VAL A 449 45.91 -64.71 -11.54
N LYS A 450 46.53 -63.60 -11.14
CA LYS A 450 45.87 -62.30 -11.02
C LYS A 450 46.77 -61.21 -11.61
N ASN A 451 46.22 -60.35 -12.47
CA ASN A 451 46.92 -59.22 -13.08
C ASN A 451 48.26 -59.60 -13.73
N GLY A 452 48.30 -60.69 -14.51
CA GLY A 452 49.51 -61.15 -15.22
C GLY A 452 50.60 -61.76 -14.34
N LYS A 453 50.33 -61.99 -13.04
CA LYS A 453 51.25 -62.68 -12.12
C LYS A 453 50.68 -64.03 -11.72
N LEU A 454 51.45 -65.09 -11.94
CA LEU A 454 51.18 -66.42 -11.42
C LEU A 454 51.69 -66.50 -9.98
N GLN A 455 50.82 -66.90 -9.07
CA GLN A 455 51.15 -67.21 -7.68
C GLN A 455 50.92 -68.69 -7.48
N ALA A 456 51.95 -69.42 -7.03
CA ALA A 456 51.86 -70.86 -6.81
C ALA A 456 52.70 -71.28 -5.60
N GLY A 457 52.30 -72.36 -4.95
CA GLY A 457 52.98 -72.87 -3.76
C GLY A 457 52.44 -74.24 -3.34
N ILE A 458 53.09 -74.84 -2.35
CA ILE A 458 52.64 -76.09 -1.71
C ILE A 458 52.15 -75.79 -0.28
N ASP A 459 52.76 -74.81 0.39
CA ASP A 459 52.38 -74.31 1.71
C ASP A 459 51.99 -72.84 1.64
N LEU A 460 51.06 -72.38 2.49
CA LEU A 460 50.59 -70.99 2.52
C LEU A 460 51.74 -70.00 2.78
N CYS A 461 52.74 -70.43 3.55
CA CYS A 461 53.89 -69.60 3.94
C CYS A 461 55.00 -69.57 2.88
N ASP A 462 54.94 -70.40 1.83
CA ASP A 462 55.94 -70.49 0.76
C ASP A 462 55.30 -70.23 -0.61
N THR A 463 54.83 -69.00 -0.80
CA THR A 463 54.20 -68.57 -2.05
C THR A 463 55.24 -67.99 -3.01
N LYS A 464 55.43 -68.62 -4.19
CA LYS A 464 56.24 -68.07 -5.28
C LYS A 464 55.37 -67.26 -6.21
N THR A 465 55.81 -66.04 -6.53
CA THR A 465 55.17 -65.17 -7.52
C THR A 465 56.07 -65.07 -8.75
N MET A 466 55.54 -65.38 -9.93
CA MET A 466 56.21 -65.28 -11.22
C MET A 466 55.43 -64.34 -12.13
N THR A 467 56.11 -63.39 -12.75
CA THR A 467 55.50 -62.56 -13.80
C THR A 467 55.33 -63.41 -15.05
N MET A 468 54.12 -63.45 -15.59
CA MET A 468 53.85 -64.17 -16.83
C MET A 468 54.04 -63.20 -18.00
N ASP A 469 55.11 -63.39 -18.77
CA ASP A 469 55.20 -62.82 -20.11
C ASP A 469 54.26 -63.63 -21.01
N LEU A 470 53.08 -63.06 -21.27
CA LEU A 470 52.13 -63.61 -22.22
C LEU A 470 52.71 -63.40 -23.63
N CYS A 471 53.33 -64.45 -24.19
CA CYS A 471 53.64 -64.50 -25.63
C CYS A 471 52.35 -64.54 -26.47
#